data_AF-A0A947TTK6-F1
#
_entry.id   AF-A0A947TTK6-F1
#
_cell.length_a   1.000
_cell.length_b   1.000
_cell.length_c   1.000
_cell.angle_alpha   90.00
_cell.angle_beta   90.00
_cell.angle_gamma   90.00
#
_symmetry.space_group_name_H-M   'P 1'
#
loop_
_entity.id
_entity.type
_entity.pdbx_description
1 polymer ?
#
loop_
_entity_poly.entity_id
_entity_poly.type
_entity_poly.pdbx_seq_one_letter_code
_entity_poly.pdbx_strand_id
1 'polypeptide(L)'
;MTSHEMLTTYESLSELTGSMLNAACEGEWDDLAALEQRCRGHVGSLMQAAPLPLNEDEQRAKVAIIRAILQNDAKIRALTEPRLHELQQRLHMTRSGQRGVDAYGAQRA
;
A
#
# COMPACT_ATOMS: atom_id res chain seq x y z
N MET A 1 -22.93 11.90 -5.38
CA MET A 1 -22.23 10.89 -6.20
C MET A 1 -23.27 10.12 -6.98
N THR A 2 -23.14 10.05 -8.30
CA THR A 2 -23.94 9.21 -9.20
C THR A 2 -23.28 7.83 -9.40
N SER A 3 -23.94 6.89 -10.07
CA SER A 3 -23.35 5.58 -10.40
C SER A 3 -22.11 5.71 -11.29
N HIS A 4 -22.15 6.62 -12.28
CA HIS A 4 -21.03 6.91 -13.16
C HIS A 4 -19.84 7.54 -12.42
N GLU A 5 -20.09 8.51 -11.54
CA GLU A 5 -19.04 9.10 -10.69
C GLU A 5 -18.40 8.07 -9.76
N MET A 6 -19.20 7.12 -9.24
CA MET A 6 -18.69 6.01 -8.44
C MET A 6 -17.73 5.14 -9.24
N LEU A 7 -18.12 4.70 -10.43
CA LEU A 7 -17.30 3.84 -11.29
C LEU A 7 -16.01 4.56 -11.71
N THR A 8 -16.11 5.83 -12.10
CA THR A 8 -14.93 6.66 -12.43
C THR A 8 -13.95 6.75 -11.26
N THR A 9 -14.47 6.83 -10.03
CA THR A 9 -13.63 6.85 -8.81
C THR A 9 -12.93 5.51 -8.59
N TYR A 10 -13.61 4.39 -8.85
CA TYR A 10 -13.00 3.06 -8.81
C TYR A 10 -11.92 2.89 -9.89
N GLU A 11 -12.18 3.36 -11.12
CA GLU A 11 -11.21 3.32 -12.22
C GLU A 11 -9.95 4.12 -11.86
N SER A 12 -10.14 5.33 -11.34
CA SER A 12 -9.03 6.17 -10.85
C SER A 12 -8.23 5.48 -9.74
N LEU A 13 -8.88 4.75 -8.83
CA LEU A 13 -8.20 3.94 -7.82
C LEU A 13 -7.40 2.78 -8.44
N SER A 14 -7.92 2.13 -9.48
CA SER A 14 -7.20 1.07 -10.18
C SER A 14 -5.95 1.60 -10.89
N GLU A 15 -6.03 2.77 -11.52
CA GLU A 15 -4.87 3.44 -12.13
C GLU A 15 -3.84 3.86 -11.07
N LEU A 16 -4.32 4.39 -9.94
CA LEU A 16 -3.47 4.81 -8.83
C LEU A 16 -2.72 3.62 -8.22
N THR A 17 -3.39 2.49 -7.99
CA THR A 17 -2.75 1.27 -7.49
C THR A 17 -1.79 0.65 -8.52
N GLY A 18 -2.03 0.86 -9.82
CA GLY A 18 -1.05 0.56 -10.86
C GLY A 18 0.21 1.42 -10.76
N SER A 19 0.05 2.73 -10.50
CA SER A 19 1.18 3.63 -10.24
C SER A 19 1.96 3.24 -8.97
N MET A 20 1.25 2.83 -7.91
CA MET A 20 1.87 2.32 -6.68
C MET A 20 2.70 1.06 -6.96
N LEU A 21 2.18 0.15 -7.79
CA LEU A 21 2.93 -1.05 -8.17
C LEU A 21 4.22 -0.69 -8.92
N ASN A 22 4.18 0.27 -9.84
CA ASN A 22 5.37 0.74 -10.55
C ASN A 22 6.42 1.32 -9.59
N ALA A 23 6.00 2.20 -8.67
CA ALA A 23 6.90 2.75 -7.65
C ALA A 23 7.51 1.67 -6.76
N ALA A 24 6.74 0.65 -6.36
CA ALA A 24 7.24 -0.48 -5.58
C ALA A 24 8.26 -1.34 -6.36
N CYS A 25 8.04 -1.53 -7.66
CA CYS A 25 8.98 -2.23 -8.55
C CYS A 25 10.31 -1.46 -8.67
N GLU A 26 10.24 -0.14 -8.84
CA GLU A 26 11.42 0.74 -8.97
C GLU A 26 12.13 0.98 -7.63
N GLY A 27 11.43 0.77 -6.51
CA GLY A 27 11.97 1.00 -5.16
C GLY A 27 11.84 2.45 -4.70
N GLU A 28 10.98 3.23 -5.35
CA GLU A 28 10.69 4.63 -5.01
C GLU A 28 9.72 4.69 -3.81
N TRP A 29 10.27 4.49 -2.61
CA TRP A 29 9.47 4.31 -1.39
C TRP A 29 8.71 5.56 -0.95
N ASP A 30 9.31 6.73 -1.13
CA ASP A 30 8.68 8.01 -0.79
C ASP A 30 7.48 8.28 -1.70
N ASP A 31 7.64 8.02 -3.01
CA ASP A 31 6.55 8.12 -3.99
C ASP A 31 5.46 7.08 -3.71
N LEU A 32 5.83 5.84 -3.37
CA LEU A 32 4.87 4.81 -2.96
C LEU A 32 4.03 5.26 -1.75
N ALA A 33 4.66 5.87 -0.73
CA ALA A 33 3.97 6.38 0.45
C ALA A 33 3.05 7.57 0.12
N ALA A 34 3.48 8.47 -0.76
CA ALA A 34 2.65 9.59 -1.23
C ALA A 34 1.42 9.10 -2.01
N LEU A 35 1.59 8.11 -2.88
CA LEU A 35 0.50 7.48 -3.63
C LEU A 35 -0.46 6.72 -2.73
N GLU A 36 0.04 6.01 -1.70
CA GLU A 36 -0.79 5.34 -0.70
C GLU A 36 -1.71 6.34 0.02
N GLN A 37 -1.18 7.51 0.41
CA GLN A 37 -1.97 8.52 1.09
C GLN A 37 -3.11 9.06 0.21
N ARG A 38 -2.87 9.22 -1.09
CA ARG A 38 -3.92 9.57 -2.07
C ARG A 38 -4.97 8.46 -2.19
N CYS A 39 -4.53 7.20 -2.22
CA CYS A 39 -5.41 6.03 -2.29
C CYS A 39 -6.37 5.98 -1.09
N ARG A 40 -5.84 6.18 0.12
CA ARG A 40 -6.63 6.28 1.36
C ARG A 40 -7.69 7.38 1.29
N GLY A 41 -7.37 8.52 0.69
CA GLY A 41 -8.32 9.61 0.45
C GLY A 41 -9.51 9.18 -0.42
N HIS A 42 -9.23 8.56 -1.58
CA HIS A 42 -10.26 8.07 -2.50
C HIS A 42 -11.14 6.98 -1.87
N VAL A 43 -10.52 6.01 -1.17
CA VAL A 43 -11.27 4.98 -0.44
C VAL A 43 -12.15 5.60 0.64
N GLY A 44 -11.64 6.57 1.39
CA GLY A 44 -12.41 7.31 2.39
C GLY A 44 -13.64 8.01 1.80
N SER A 45 -13.49 8.68 0.65
CA SER A 45 -14.61 9.30 -0.07
C SER A 45 -15.66 8.27 -0.52
N LEU A 46 -15.24 7.11 -1.02
CA LEU A 46 -16.15 6.03 -1.41
C LEU A 46 -16.90 5.43 -0.21
N MET A 47 -16.23 5.29 0.94
CA MET A 47 -16.86 4.77 2.17
C MET A 47 -17.93 5.71 2.73
N GLN A 48 -17.78 7.02 2.53
CA GLN A 48 -18.76 8.03 2.97
C GLN A 48 -19.90 8.25 1.97
N ALA A 49 -19.81 7.68 0.77
CA ALA A 49 -20.86 7.82 -0.22
C ALA A 49 -22.10 7.00 0.16
N ALA A 50 -23.27 7.60 -0.04
CA ALA A 50 -24.53 6.88 0.12
C ALA A 50 -24.60 5.68 -0.84
N PRO A 51 -25.22 4.55 -0.42
CA PRO A 51 -25.47 3.43 -1.32
C PRO A 51 -26.25 3.89 -2.55
N LEU A 52 -25.74 3.56 -3.72
CA LEU A 52 -26.37 3.85 -5.00
C LEU A 52 -26.85 2.55 -5.64
N PRO A 53 -28.07 2.52 -6.20
CA PRO A 53 -28.51 1.39 -7.01
C PRO A 53 -27.64 1.35 -8.27
N LEU A 54 -27.04 0.18 -8.53
CA LEU A 54 -26.28 -0.11 -9.74
C LEU A 54 -27.07 -1.11 -10.56
N ASN A 55 -27.07 -0.94 -11.87
CA ASN A 55 -27.55 -1.99 -12.78
C ASN A 55 -26.52 -3.15 -12.86
N GLU A 56 -26.90 -4.24 -13.51
CA GLU A 56 -26.04 -5.43 -13.57
C GLU A 56 -24.70 -5.18 -14.29
N ASP A 57 -24.68 -4.35 -15.32
CA ASP A 57 -23.49 -4.02 -16.09
C ASP A 57 -22.51 -3.19 -15.24
N GLU A 58 -23.03 -2.18 -14.55
CA GLU A 58 -22.28 -1.34 -13.60
C GLU A 58 -21.73 -2.16 -12.43
N GLN A 59 -22.50 -3.12 -11.91
CA GLN A 59 -22.06 -3.99 -10.84
C GLN A 59 -20.92 -4.91 -11.32
N ARG A 60 -21.02 -5.47 -12.53
CA ARG A 60 -19.93 -6.28 -13.12
C ARG A 60 -18.67 -5.45 -13.36
N ALA A 61 -18.81 -4.23 -13.87
CA ALA A 61 -17.69 -3.30 -14.05
C ALA A 61 -17.00 -3.00 -12.71
N LYS A 62 -17.77 -2.63 -11.70
CA LYS A 62 -17.26 -2.38 -10.34
C LYS A 62 -16.47 -3.57 -9.78
N VAL A 63 -17.00 -4.79 -9.90
CA VAL A 63 -16.32 -6.01 -9.44
C VAL A 63 -15.02 -6.26 -10.20
N ALA A 64 -14.99 -6.04 -11.51
CA ALA A 64 -13.79 -6.18 -12.31
C ALA A 64 -12.69 -5.21 -11.86
N ILE A 65 -13.05 -3.95 -11.60
CA ILE A 65 -12.13 -2.91 -11.14
C ILE A 65 -11.58 -3.24 -9.73
N ILE A 66 -12.45 -3.66 -8.80
CA ILE A 66 -12.02 -4.06 -7.45
C ILE A 66 -11.03 -5.22 -7.52
N ARG A 67 -11.24 -6.20 -8.41
CA ARG A 67 -10.29 -7.31 -8.60
C ARG A 67 -8.93 -6.81 -9.09
N ALA A 68 -8.88 -5.84 -10.00
CA ALA A 68 -7.63 -5.25 -10.48
C ALA A 68 -6.87 -4.55 -9.34
N ILE A 69 -7.56 -3.74 -8.53
CA ILE A 69 -7.02 -3.10 -7.34
C ILE A 69 -6.39 -4.15 -6.39
N LEU A 70 -7.15 -5.20 -6.03
CA LEU A 70 -6.67 -6.22 -5.11
C LEU A 70 -5.47 -7.01 -5.65
N GLN A 71 -5.43 -7.24 -6.96
CA GLN A 71 -4.28 -7.87 -7.62
C GLN A 71 -3.03 -6.99 -7.55
N ASN A 72 -3.17 -5.68 -7.75
CA ASN A 72 -2.06 -4.73 -7.59
C ASN A 72 -1.58 -4.70 -6.13
N ASP A 73 -2.48 -4.60 -5.16
CA ASP A 73 -2.15 -4.60 -3.73
C ASP A 73 -1.43 -5.89 -3.29
N ALA A 74 -1.81 -7.04 -3.83
CA ALA A 74 -1.13 -8.30 -3.57
C ALA A 74 0.31 -8.29 -4.11
N LYS A 75 0.53 -7.75 -5.31
CA LYS A 75 1.87 -7.62 -5.91
C LYS A 75 2.74 -6.61 -5.15
N ILE A 76 2.16 -5.48 -4.75
CA ILE A 76 2.86 -4.47 -3.93
C ILE A 76 3.35 -5.11 -2.64
N ARG A 77 2.48 -5.82 -1.91
CA ARG A 77 2.86 -6.54 -0.67
C ARG A 77 3.96 -7.55 -0.89
N ALA A 78 3.90 -8.34 -1.96
CA ALA A 78 4.95 -9.30 -2.28
C ALA A 78 6.32 -8.65 -2.52
N LEU A 79 6.37 -7.39 -2.96
CA LEU A 79 7.60 -6.62 -3.15
C LEU A 79 8.08 -5.94 -1.86
N THR A 80 7.16 -5.45 -1.04
CA THR A 80 7.48 -4.61 0.13
C THR A 80 7.71 -5.40 1.42
N GLU A 81 6.94 -6.47 1.65
CA GLU A 81 7.01 -7.26 2.89
C GLU A 81 8.40 -7.90 3.13
N PRO A 82 9.06 -8.54 2.13
CA PRO A 82 10.38 -9.12 2.34
C PRO A 82 11.44 -8.07 2.69
N ARG A 83 11.44 -6.94 1.97
CA ARG A 83 12.39 -5.84 2.20
C ARG A 83 12.22 -5.23 3.59
N LEU A 84 10.98 -5.07 4.05
CA LEU A 84 10.70 -4.61 5.42
C LEU A 84 11.24 -5.61 6.46
N HIS A 85 11.05 -6.91 6.22
CA HIS A 85 11.56 -7.95 7.11
C HIS A 85 13.10 -7.92 7.20
N GLU A 86 13.80 -7.79 6.07
CA GLU A 86 15.26 -7.65 6.02
C GLU A 86 15.75 -6.41 6.79
N LEU A 87 15.08 -5.27 6.62
CA LEU A 87 15.41 -4.04 7.36
C LEU A 87 15.24 -4.22 8.86
N GLN A 88 14.15 -4.86 9.31
CA GLN A 88 13.92 -5.17 10.72
C GLN A 88 15.03 -6.06 11.29
N GLN A 89 15.41 -7.13 10.58
CA GLN A 89 16.50 -8.02 10.99
C GLN A 89 17.82 -7.26 11.14
N ARG A 90 18.19 -6.43 10.15
CA ARG A 90 19.42 -5.62 10.19
C ARG A 90 19.44 -4.67 11.38
N LEU A 91 18.33 -3.97 11.64
CA LEU A 91 18.19 -3.07 12.79
C LEU A 91 18.30 -3.82 14.13
N HIS A 92 17.73 -5.02 14.23
CA HIS A 92 17.88 -5.87 15.41
C HIS A 92 19.33 -6.29 15.65
N MET A 93 20.07 -6.68 14.60
CA MET A 93 21.48 -7.05 14.72
C MET A 93 22.34 -5.87 15.16
N THR A 94 22.13 -4.67 14.61
CA THR A 94 22.86 -3.46 15.02
C THR A 94 22.63 -3.14 16.50
N ARG A 95 21.38 -3.19 16.97
CA ARG A 95 21.04 -2.93 18.38
C ARG A 95 21.65 -3.96 19.33
N SER A 96 21.67 -5.24 18.93
CA SER A 96 22.32 -6.31 19.70
C SER A 96 23.85 -6.15 19.75
N GLY A 97 24.46 -5.73 18.64
CA GLY A 97 25.89 -5.41 18.57
C GLY A 97 26.28 -4.26 19.48
N GLN A 98 25.51 -3.17 19.49
CA GLN A 98 25.74 -2.01 20.37
C GLN A 98 25.76 -2.42 21.85
N ARG A 99 24.78 -3.22 22.28
CA ARG A 99 24.70 -3.74 23.66
C ARG A 99 25.89 -4.63 24.03
N GLY A 100 26.39 -5.42 23.08
CA GLY A 100 27.60 -6.21 23.28
C GLY A 100 28.83 -5.33 23.51
N VAL A 101 29.01 -4.29 22.69
CA VAL A 101 30.12 -3.33 22.82
C VAL A 101 30.05 -2.59 24.16
N ASP A 102 28.85 -2.14 24.57
CA ASP A 102 28.64 -1.45 25.85
C ASP A 102 28.96 -2.35 27.05
N ALA A 103 28.57 -3.63 27.00
CA ALA A 103 28.83 -4.60 28.08
C ALA A 103 30.33 -4.90 28.24
N TYR A 104 31.05 -5.13 27.14
CA TYR A 104 32.50 -5.36 27.19
C TYR A 104 33.29 -4.09 27.55
N GLY A 105 32.78 -2.89 27.21
CA GLY A 105 33.35 -1.62 27.61
C GLY A 105 33.21 -1.34 29.12
N ALA A 106 32.04 -1.65 29.69
CA ALA A 106 31.77 -1.49 31.12
C ALA A 106 32.60 -2.43 32.03
N GLN A 107 33.08 -3.55 31.48
CA GLN A 107 33.91 -4.52 32.21
C GLN A 107 35.42 -4.23 32.15
N ARG A 108 35.83 -3.21 31.38
CA ARG A 108 37.23 -2.74 31.24
C ARG A 108 37.52 -1.41 31.92
N ALA A 109 36.53 -0.81 32.59
CA ALA A 109 36.66 0.37 33.46
C ALA A 109 36.62 -0.05 34.92
#